data_AF-A0A3C1HG12-F1
#
_entry.id   AF-A0A3C1HG12-F1
#
_cell.length_a   1.000
_cell.length_b   1.000
_cell.length_c   1.000
_cell.angle_alpha   90.00
_cell.angle_beta   90.00
_cell.angle_gamma   90.00
#
_symmetry.space_group_name_H-M   'P 1'
#
loop_
_entity.id
_entity.type
_entity.pdbx_description
1 polymer ?
#
loop_
_entity_poly.entity_id
_entity_poly.type
_entity_poly.pdbx_seq_one_letter_code
_entity_poly.pdbx_strand_id
1 'polypeptide(L)'
;METLFLLALISASILGVTIIIERGISLQRDRVVPDSIVRKVGSADLEEVRAACRRHPSSLGRLILVASDHLDWQRSQTVEFVQTRARHEISKLERNLFVLEILVGVAPLLGLVGTVYGLIELFGSMKLVATGESADFARGIALALRATFGGLMIAIPALIAWSFYSRRVETFTVEMETACDEFLRKHHPNK
;
A
#
# COMPACT_ATOMS: atom_id res chain seq x y z
N MET A 1 -9.31 30.89 -3.13
CA MET A 1 -9.92 29.62 -2.64
C MET A 1 -9.81 28.53 -3.69
N GLU A 2 -10.15 28.78 -4.95
CA GLU A 2 -9.90 27.85 -6.09
C GLU A 2 -8.45 27.31 -6.13
N THR A 3 -7.46 28.19 -5.94
CA THR A 3 -6.04 27.82 -5.86
C THR A 3 -5.72 26.85 -4.72
N LEU A 4 -6.44 26.93 -3.60
CA LEU A 4 -6.26 26.02 -2.46
C LEU A 4 -6.72 24.61 -2.82
N PHE A 5 -7.87 24.46 -3.49
CA PHE A 5 -8.38 23.16 -3.93
C PHE A 5 -7.48 22.52 -4.99
N LEU A 6 -7.00 23.32 -5.95
CA LEU A 6 -6.06 22.84 -6.96
C LEU A 6 -4.73 22.41 -6.33
N LEU A 7 -4.19 23.18 -5.39
CA LEU A 7 -2.97 22.80 -4.65
C LEU A 7 -3.19 21.51 -3.83
N ALA A 8 -4.34 21.37 -3.16
CA ALA A 8 -4.68 20.15 -2.44
C ALA A 8 -4.73 18.93 -3.39
N LEU A 9 -5.41 19.05 -4.54
CA LEU A 9 -5.47 17.98 -5.55
C LEU A 9 -4.08 17.65 -6.13
N ILE A 10 -3.26 18.65 -6.44
CA ILE A 10 -1.89 18.44 -6.93
C ILE A 10 -1.05 17.73 -5.87
N SER A 11 -1.13 18.16 -4.61
CA SER A 11 -0.40 17.52 -3.51
C SER A 11 -0.82 16.06 -3.30
N ALA A 12 -2.13 15.77 -3.38
CA ALA A 12 -2.67 14.42 -3.28
C ALA A 12 -2.24 13.54 -4.46
N SER A 13 -2.17 14.11 -5.67
CA SER A 13 -1.68 13.43 -6.86
C SER A 13 -0.20 13.05 -6.73
N ILE A 14 0.66 13.99 -6.33
CA ILE A 14 2.09 13.75 -6.12
C ILE A 14 2.30 12.68 -5.04
N LEU A 15 1.58 12.78 -3.92
CA LEU A 15 1.64 11.80 -2.84
C LEU A 15 1.21 10.41 -3.33
N GLY A 16 0.09 10.32 -4.05
CA GLY A 16 -0.41 9.07 -4.62
C GLY A 16 0.61 8.41 -5.54
N VAL A 17 1.14 9.15 -6.52
CA VAL A 17 2.15 8.64 -7.47
C VAL A 17 3.42 8.20 -6.75
N THR A 18 3.90 8.99 -5.79
CA THR A 18 5.11 8.67 -5.01
C THR A 18 4.94 7.33 -4.29
N ILE A 19 3.81 7.11 -3.62
CA ILE A 19 3.59 5.86 -2.88
C ILE A 19 3.38 4.68 -3.85
N ILE A 20 2.69 4.88 -4.98
CA ILE A 20 2.55 3.86 -6.01
C ILE A 20 3.92 3.38 -6.49
N ILE A 21 4.84 4.30 -6.81
CA ILE A 21 6.19 3.96 -7.28
C ILE A 21 6.99 3.26 -6.16
N GLU A 22 6.98 3.83 -4.96
CA GLU A 22 7.68 3.25 -3.80
C GLU A 22 7.22 1.81 -3.54
N ARG A 23 5.90 1.56 -3.58
CA ARG A 23 5.33 0.24 -3.36
C ARG A 23 5.61 -0.71 -4.51
N GLY A 24 5.59 -0.24 -5.76
CA GLY A 24 6.01 -1.01 -6.92
C GLY A 24 7.44 -1.54 -6.81
N ILE A 25 8.34 -0.79 -6.14
CA ILE A 25 9.72 -1.21 -5.89
C ILE A 25 9.81 -2.06 -4.59
N SER A 26 9.08 -1.71 -3.54
CA SER A 26 9.15 -2.40 -2.24
C SER A 26 8.49 -3.77 -2.25
N LEU A 27 7.43 -3.98 -3.03
CA LEU A 27 6.67 -5.24 -3.12
C LEU A 27 7.15 -6.13 -4.28
N GLN A 28 8.39 -5.96 -4.71
CA GLN A 28 9.02 -6.86 -5.66
C GLN A 28 9.30 -8.21 -4.98
N ARG A 29 9.03 -9.31 -5.71
CA ARG A 29 9.19 -10.69 -5.21
C ARG A 29 10.59 -10.91 -4.65
N ASP A 30 11.61 -10.46 -5.37
CA ASP A 30 13.02 -10.62 -4.97
C ASP A 30 13.37 -9.97 -3.62
N ARG A 31 12.62 -8.94 -3.18
CA ARG A 31 12.84 -8.27 -1.89
C ARG A 31 12.04 -8.87 -0.74
N VAL A 32 10.88 -9.45 -1.01
CA VAL A 32 9.98 -9.96 0.05
C VAL A 32 10.14 -11.47 0.21
N VAL A 33 10.00 -12.22 -0.89
CA VAL A 33 9.99 -13.69 -0.95
C VAL A 33 10.83 -14.15 -2.15
N PRO A 34 12.17 -14.11 -2.07
CA PRO A 34 13.02 -14.52 -3.17
C PRO A 34 12.95 -16.03 -3.40
N ASP A 35 12.79 -16.45 -4.65
CA ASP A 35 12.65 -17.86 -5.04
C ASP A 35 13.89 -18.71 -4.72
N SER A 36 15.04 -18.07 -4.52
CA SER A 36 16.28 -18.75 -4.08
C SER A 36 16.18 -19.28 -2.65
N ILE A 37 15.47 -18.57 -1.77
CA ILE A 37 15.28 -18.95 -0.37
C ILE A 37 14.15 -19.98 -0.27
N VAL A 38 13.02 -19.76 -0.95
CA VAL A 38 11.88 -20.69 -0.95
C VAL A 38 12.33 -22.09 -1.41
N ARG A 39 13.12 -22.18 -2.49
CA ARG A 39 13.62 -23.49 -2.97
C ARG A 39 14.57 -24.19 -2.00
N LYS A 40 15.28 -23.43 -1.17
CA LYS A 40 16.26 -23.98 -0.21
C LYS A 40 15.64 -24.26 1.16
N VAL A 41 14.49 -23.68 1.48
CA VAL A 41 13.87 -23.82 2.81
C VAL A 41 13.56 -25.28 3.16
N GLY A 42 13.20 -26.07 2.14
CA GLY A 42 13.01 -27.51 2.23
C GLY A 42 14.29 -28.33 2.17
N SER A 43 15.49 -27.75 2.21
CA SER A 43 16.76 -28.51 2.29
C SER A 43 17.04 -28.98 3.73
N ALA A 44 17.89 -29.99 3.91
CA ALA A 44 18.27 -30.49 5.24
C ALA A 44 19.49 -29.77 5.82
N ASP A 45 20.18 -28.98 5.00
CA ASP A 45 21.40 -28.28 5.38
C ASP A 45 21.06 -26.86 5.87
N LEU A 46 21.05 -26.72 7.19
CA LEU A 46 20.77 -25.44 7.86
C LEU A 46 21.75 -24.33 7.43
N GLU A 47 23.02 -24.67 7.21
CA GLU A 47 24.04 -23.69 6.83
C GLU A 47 23.83 -23.21 5.39
N GLU A 48 23.36 -24.10 4.50
CA GLU A 48 22.99 -23.71 3.14
C GLU A 48 21.81 -22.71 3.14
N VAL A 49 20.79 -22.95 3.97
CA VAL A 49 19.63 -22.06 4.13
C VAL A 49 20.07 -20.71 4.70
N ARG A 50 20.88 -20.72 5.77
CA ARG A 50 21.41 -19.49 6.38
C ARG A 50 22.26 -18.70 5.41
N ALA A 51 23.12 -19.35 4.63
CA ALA A 51 23.94 -18.70 3.62
C ALA A 51 23.08 -18.03 2.53
N ALA A 52 22.00 -18.70 2.09
CA ALA A 52 21.06 -18.11 1.13
C ALA A 52 20.35 -16.88 1.70
N CYS A 53 19.91 -16.94 2.96
CA CYS A 53 19.24 -15.82 3.63
C CYS A 53 20.18 -14.62 3.84
N ARG A 54 21.47 -14.86 4.16
CA ARG A 54 22.47 -13.81 4.31
C ARG A 54 22.86 -13.17 2.98
N ARG A 55 22.88 -13.93 1.88
CA ARG A 55 23.15 -13.40 0.53
C ARG A 55 22.02 -12.51 0.01
N HIS A 56 20.77 -12.83 0.35
CA HIS A 56 19.59 -12.08 -0.09
C HIS A 56 18.74 -11.63 1.10
N PRO A 57 19.05 -10.47 1.71
CA PRO A 57 18.29 -9.95 2.84
C PRO A 57 16.87 -9.59 2.38
N SER A 58 15.92 -10.44 2.73
CA SER A 58 14.50 -10.31 2.41
C SER A 58 13.63 -10.43 3.67
N SER A 59 12.33 -10.14 3.56
CA SER A 59 11.40 -10.38 4.68
C SER A 59 11.37 -11.86 5.07
N LEU A 60 11.24 -12.77 4.10
CA LEU A 60 11.32 -14.21 4.34
C LEU A 60 12.68 -14.61 4.93
N GLY A 61 13.79 -14.14 4.36
CA GLY A 61 15.13 -14.50 4.83
C GLY A 61 15.38 -14.09 6.28
N ARG A 62 14.86 -12.93 6.70
CA ARG A 62 14.93 -12.50 8.12
C ARG A 62 14.11 -13.42 9.03
N LEU A 63 12.92 -13.86 8.62
CA LEU A 63 12.10 -14.78 9.41
C LEU A 63 12.77 -16.15 9.55
N ILE A 64 13.34 -16.68 8.46
CA ILE A 64 14.06 -17.96 8.48
C ILE A 64 15.32 -17.88 9.34
N LEU A 65 16.10 -16.79 9.26
CA LEU A 65 17.26 -16.61 10.13
C LEU A 65 16.85 -16.58 11.61
N VAL A 66 15.81 -15.82 11.94
CA VAL A 66 15.26 -15.78 13.29
C VAL A 66 14.79 -17.16 13.76
N ALA A 67 14.10 -17.92 12.90
CA ALA A 67 13.70 -19.29 13.21
C ALA A 67 14.91 -20.20 13.43
N SER A 68 15.96 -20.06 12.60
CA SER A 68 17.17 -20.87 12.67
C SER A 68 17.99 -20.61 13.94
N ASP A 69 17.94 -19.38 14.46
CA ASP A 69 18.69 -18.98 15.66
C ASP A 69 18.02 -19.41 16.97
N HIS A 70 16.77 -19.89 16.90
CA HIS A 70 15.96 -20.30 18.06
C HIS A 70 15.44 -21.74 17.92
N LEU A 71 16.21 -22.60 17.25
CA LEU A 71 15.91 -24.04 17.13
C LEU A 71 16.20 -24.84 18.41
N ASP A 72 16.83 -24.21 19.40
CA ASP A 72 17.10 -24.75 20.74
C ASP A 72 15.90 -24.64 21.69
N TRP A 73 14.93 -23.79 21.37
CA TRP A 73 13.72 -23.58 22.17
C TRP A 73 12.70 -24.71 21.98
N GLN A 74 11.65 -24.72 22.81
CA GLN A 74 10.53 -25.62 22.56
C GLN A 74 9.82 -25.22 21.26
N ARG A 75 9.43 -26.20 20.43
CA ARG A 75 8.77 -25.96 19.12
C ARG A 75 7.63 -24.94 19.20
N SER A 76 6.78 -25.06 20.22
CA SER A 76 5.65 -24.13 20.44
C SER A 76 6.12 -22.69 20.63
N GLN A 77 7.18 -22.47 21.40
CA GLN A 77 7.77 -21.16 21.65
C GLN A 77 8.42 -20.59 20.37
N THR A 78 9.14 -21.41 19.61
CA THR A 78 9.75 -20.98 18.34
C THR A 78 8.68 -20.59 17.32
N VAL A 79 7.62 -21.39 17.18
CA VAL A 79 6.49 -21.09 16.28
C VAL A 79 5.82 -19.77 16.68
N GLU A 80 5.49 -19.58 17.96
CA GLU A 80 4.85 -18.36 18.46
C GLU A 80 5.73 -17.12 18.23
N PHE A 81 7.03 -17.24 18.48
CA PHE A 81 7.98 -16.17 18.27
C PHE A 81 8.12 -15.80 16.78
N VAL A 82 8.26 -16.80 15.90
CA VAL A 82 8.34 -16.60 14.45
C VAL A 82 7.05 -15.98 13.92
N GLN A 83 5.88 -16.43 14.37
CA GLN A 83 4.59 -15.84 14.00
C GLN A 83 4.47 -14.37 14.43
N THR A 84 4.92 -14.05 15.64
CA THR A 84 4.95 -12.67 16.14
C THR A 84 5.85 -11.79 15.26
N ARG A 85 7.01 -12.30 14.86
CA ARG A 85 7.93 -11.59 13.95
C ARG A 85 7.37 -11.49 12.53
N ALA A 86 6.68 -12.51 12.04
CA ALA A 86 6.02 -12.51 10.75
C ALA A 86 4.95 -11.41 10.69
N ARG A 87 4.08 -11.31 11.70
CA ARG A 87 3.09 -10.24 11.82
C ARG A 87 3.72 -8.84 11.76
N HIS A 88 4.87 -8.67 12.42
CA HIS A 88 5.59 -7.39 12.38
C HIS A 88 6.16 -7.08 10.98
N GLU A 89 6.67 -8.08 10.25
CA GLU A 89 7.11 -7.89 8.86
C GLU A 89 5.93 -7.62 7.90
N ILE A 90 4.81 -8.34 8.06
CA ILE A 90 3.59 -8.12 7.27
C ILE A 90 3.06 -6.70 7.49
N SER A 91 2.98 -6.24 8.73
CA SER A 91 2.55 -4.87 9.06
C SER A 91 3.41 -3.79 8.39
N LYS A 92 4.73 -4.03 8.21
CA LYS A 92 5.60 -3.10 7.45
C LYS A 92 5.27 -3.07 5.97
N LEU A 93 4.88 -4.21 5.39
CA LEU A 93 4.46 -4.29 3.99
C LEU A 93 3.16 -3.50 3.78
N GLU A 94 2.23 -3.56 4.74
CA GLU A 94 0.93 -2.88 4.71
C GLU A 94 0.98 -1.37 5.01
N ARG A 95 1.98 -0.89 5.78
CA ARG A 95 1.98 0.47 6.36
C ARG A 95 1.62 1.61 5.39
N ASN A 96 2.09 1.57 4.15
CA ASN A 96 1.83 2.64 3.18
C ASN A 96 0.63 2.35 2.27
N LEU A 97 0.06 1.14 2.28
CA LEU A 97 -1.17 0.83 1.53
C LEU A 97 -2.36 1.58 2.13
N PHE A 98 -2.38 1.75 3.45
CA PHE A 98 -3.40 2.54 4.14
C PHE A 98 -3.51 3.98 3.61
N VAL A 99 -2.40 4.58 3.19
CA VAL A 99 -2.44 5.94 2.62
C VAL A 99 -3.11 5.95 1.24
N LEU A 100 -2.90 4.93 0.40
CA LEU A 100 -3.65 4.80 -0.85
C LEU A 100 -5.14 4.60 -0.57
N GLU A 101 -5.48 3.79 0.43
CA GLU A 101 -6.87 3.56 0.84
C GLU A 101 -7.57 4.87 1.23
N ILE A 102 -6.89 5.70 2.03
CA ILE A 102 -7.37 7.04 2.36
C ILE A 102 -7.55 7.88 1.09
N LEU A 103 -6.57 7.89 0.17
CA LEU A 103 -6.65 8.69 -1.06
C LEU A 103 -7.83 8.29 -1.94
N VAL A 104 -8.17 6.99 -2.00
CA VAL A 104 -9.35 6.47 -2.71
C VAL A 104 -10.64 7.10 -2.19
N GLY A 105 -10.77 7.23 -0.86
CA GLY A 105 -11.95 7.83 -0.23
C GLY A 105 -11.94 9.35 -0.23
N VAL A 106 -10.81 9.97 0.11
CA VAL A 106 -10.71 11.42 0.38
C VAL A 106 -10.60 12.24 -0.91
N ALA A 107 -9.92 11.75 -1.96
CA ALA A 107 -9.74 12.54 -3.19
C ALA A 107 -11.08 12.88 -3.90
N PRO A 108 -12.04 11.95 -4.07
CA PRO A 108 -13.35 12.27 -4.63
C PRO A 108 -14.15 13.22 -3.75
N LEU A 109 -14.09 13.05 -2.43
CA LEU A 109 -14.78 13.91 -1.47
C LEU A 109 -14.24 15.35 -1.50
N LEU A 110 -12.93 15.52 -1.62
CA LEU A 110 -12.31 16.84 -1.83
C LEU A 110 -12.80 17.49 -3.12
N GLY A 111 -12.92 16.72 -4.21
CA GLY A 111 -13.48 17.20 -5.48
C GLY A 111 -14.93 17.64 -5.35
N LEU A 112 -15.76 16.84 -4.66
CA LEU A 112 -17.17 17.17 -4.38
C LEU A 112 -17.31 18.45 -3.56
N VAL A 113 -16.51 18.59 -2.50
CA VAL A 113 -16.48 19.81 -1.68
C VAL A 113 -16.10 21.03 -2.52
N GLY A 114 -15.10 20.88 -3.40
CA GLY A 114 -14.71 21.93 -4.34
C GLY A 114 -15.84 22.35 -5.28
N THR A 115 -16.61 21.39 -5.79
CA THR A 115 -17.79 21.66 -6.64
C THR A 115 -18.88 22.38 -5.86
N VAL A 116 -19.23 21.91 -4.65
CA VAL A 116 -20.23 22.56 -3.79
C VAL A 116 -19.83 24.00 -3.48
N TYR A 117 -18.57 24.22 -3.13
CA TYR A 117 -18.05 25.55 -2.84
C TYR A 117 -18.11 26.47 -4.07
N GLY A 118 -17.69 26.00 -5.24
CA GLY A 118 -17.74 26.77 -6.48
C GLY A 118 -19.17 27.17 -6.87
N LEU A 119 -20.15 26.29 -6.63
CA LEU A 119 -21.56 26.62 -6.83
C LEU A 119 -22.05 27.68 -5.82
N ILE A 120 -21.64 27.62 -4.55
CA ILE A 120 -22.00 28.65 -3.54
C ILE A 120 -21.50 30.03 -3.97
N GLU A 121 -20.25 30.15 -4.43
CA GLU A 121 -19.71 31.43 -4.93
C GLU A 121 -20.47 31.91 -6.17
N LEU A 122 -20.78 31.00 -7.10
CA LEU A 122 -21.53 31.31 -8.33
C LEU A 122 -22.94 31.85 -8.04
N PHE A 123 -23.69 31.22 -7.14
CA PHE A 123 -25.03 31.67 -6.77
C PHE A 123 -24.99 32.96 -5.91
N GLY A 124 -23.91 33.16 -5.14
CA GLY A 124 -23.70 34.38 -4.36
C GLY A 124 -23.46 35.63 -5.21
N SER A 125 -22.74 35.50 -6.32
CA SER A 125 -22.42 36.62 -7.22
C SER A 125 -23.60 37.04 -8.11
N MET A 126 -24.57 36.14 -8.37
CA MET A 126 -25.76 36.44 -9.17
C MET A 126 -26.66 37.53 -8.60
N LYS A 127 -26.60 37.83 -7.30
CA LYS A 127 -27.39 38.92 -6.70
C LYS A 127 -26.99 40.32 -7.18
N LEU A 128 -25.82 40.47 -7.83
CA LEU A 128 -25.26 41.76 -8.23
C LEU A 128 -25.47 42.10 -9.72
N VAL A 129 -25.89 41.16 -10.56
CA VAL A 129 -25.99 41.36 -12.02
C VAL A 129 -27.37 40.95 -12.51
N ALA A 130 -28.28 41.93 -12.60
CA ALA A 130 -29.67 41.71 -13.01
C ALA A 130 -29.86 41.44 -14.52
N THR A 131 -28.81 41.52 -15.35
CA THR A 131 -28.93 41.37 -16.80
C THR A 131 -27.72 40.68 -17.39
N GLY A 132 -27.88 39.37 -17.59
CA GLY A 132 -27.28 38.59 -18.67
C GLY A 132 -25.78 38.64 -18.86
N GLU A 133 -25.08 37.60 -18.41
CA GLU A 133 -24.11 36.89 -19.24
C GLU A 133 -24.20 35.38 -18.94
N SER A 134 -25.08 34.66 -19.64
CA SER A 134 -25.23 33.20 -19.51
C SER A 134 -23.91 32.44 -19.73
N ALA A 135 -22.96 33.05 -20.44
CA ALA A 135 -21.62 32.51 -20.66
C ALA A 135 -20.77 32.44 -19.38
N ASP A 136 -20.83 33.47 -18.53
CA ASP A 136 -20.07 33.51 -17.29
C ASP A 136 -20.65 32.54 -16.26
N PHE A 137 -21.98 32.39 -16.24
CA PHE A 137 -22.65 31.38 -15.44
C PHE A 137 -22.22 29.95 -15.84
N ALA A 138 -22.24 29.65 -17.15
CA ALA A 138 -21.76 28.37 -17.67
C ALA A 138 -20.29 28.11 -17.35
N ARG A 139 -19.44 29.15 -17.41
CA ARG A 139 -18.02 29.06 -17.05
C ARG A 139 -17.82 28.72 -15.58
N GLY A 140 -18.59 29.33 -14.67
CA GLY A 140 -18.55 29.03 -13.23
C GLY A 140 -18.95 27.59 -12.91
N ILE A 141 -20.00 27.07 -13.55
CA ILE A 141 -20.39 25.66 -13.40
C ILE A 141 -19.29 24.73 -13.92
N ALA A 142 -18.75 25.01 -15.11
CA ALA A 142 -17.69 24.19 -15.69
C ALA A 142 -16.45 24.15 -14.78
N LEU A 143 -16.11 25.27 -14.15
CA LEU A 143 -15.03 25.34 -13.17
C LEU A 143 -15.32 24.46 -11.93
N ALA A 144 -16.53 24.57 -11.37
CA ALA A 144 -16.93 23.75 -10.22
C ALA A 144 -16.84 22.25 -10.54
N LEU A 145 -17.26 21.83 -11.74
CA LEU A 145 -17.20 20.42 -12.17
C LEU A 145 -15.77 19.89 -12.38
N ARG A 146 -14.82 20.76 -12.76
CA ARG A 146 -13.40 20.38 -12.91
C ARG A 146 -12.79 19.90 -11.59
N ALA A 147 -13.22 20.43 -10.45
CA ALA A 147 -12.75 20.00 -9.14
C ALA A 147 -13.12 18.53 -8.86
N THR A 148 -14.37 18.13 -9.13
CA THR A 148 -14.82 16.73 -9.00
C THR A 148 -14.07 15.82 -9.98
N PHE A 149 -13.91 16.24 -11.23
CA PHE A 149 -13.15 15.48 -12.22
C PHE A 149 -11.70 15.25 -11.77
N GLY A 150 -11.04 16.28 -11.23
CA GLY A 150 -9.68 16.17 -10.69
C GLY A 150 -9.58 15.18 -9.52
N GLY A 151 -10.54 15.21 -8.58
CA GLY A 151 -10.61 14.25 -7.47
C GLY A 151 -10.74 12.80 -7.95
N LEU A 152 -11.59 12.56 -8.95
CA LEU A 152 -11.77 11.23 -9.55
C LEU A 152 -10.52 10.75 -10.30
N MET A 153 -9.84 11.64 -11.03
CA MET A 153 -8.59 11.30 -11.74
C MET A 153 -7.47 10.85 -10.80
N ILE A 154 -7.48 11.27 -9.54
CA ILE A 154 -6.52 10.82 -8.52
C ILE A 154 -7.00 9.52 -7.86
N ALA A 155 -8.29 9.42 -7.56
CA ALA A 155 -8.87 8.28 -6.86
C ALA A 155 -8.82 6.97 -7.68
N ILE A 156 -9.05 7.05 -8.99
CA ILE A 156 -9.10 5.86 -9.86
C ILE A 156 -7.75 5.13 -9.89
N PRO A 157 -6.60 5.77 -10.19
CA PRO A 157 -5.29 5.12 -10.11
C PRO A 157 -4.95 4.63 -8.71
N ALA A 158 -5.28 5.41 -7.66
CA ALA A 158 -5.05 5.00 -6.28
C ALA A 158 -5.81 3.72 -5.92
N LEU A 159 -7.05 3.57 -6.39
CA LEU A 159 -7.87 2.39 -6.14
C LEU A 159 -7.30 1.15 -6.83
N ILE A 160 -6.88 1.28 -8.07
CA ILE A 160 -6.27 0.19 -8.84
C ILE A 160 -4.99 -0.27 -8.13
N ALA A 161 -4.11 0.68 -7.77
CA ALA A 161 -2.86 0.37 -7.10
C ALA A 161 -3.06 -0.24 -5.71
N TRP A 162 -3.97 0.32 -4.90
CA TRP A 162 -4.31 -0.25 -3.59
C TRP A 162 -4.81 -1.69 -3.71
N SER A 163 -5.74 -1.94 -4.63
CA SER A 163 -6.31 -3.27 -4.84
C SER A 163 -5.25 -4.28 -5.28
N PHE A 164 -4.35 -3.87 -6.18
CA PHE A 164 -3.27 -4.72 -6.67
C PHE A 164 -2.25 -5.02 -5.57
N TYR A 165 -1.77 -4.00 -4.86
CA TYR A 165 -0.75 -4.17 -3.82
C TYR A 165 -1.30 -4.90 -2.59
N SER A 166 -2.55 -4.68 -2.21
CA SER A 166 -3.20 -5.41 -1.11
C SER A 166 -3.22 -6.92 -1.38
N ARG A 167 -3.68 -7.35 -2.56
CA ARG A 167 -3.61 -8.75 -2.98
C ARG A 167 -2.19 -9.30 -3.03
N ARG A 168 -1.23 -8.47 -3.46
CA ARG A 168 0.19 -8.86 -3.52
C ARG A 168 0.75 -9.14 -2.13
N VAL A 169 0.44 -8.29 -1.15
CA VAL A 169 0.84 -8.47 0.26
C VAL A 169 0.22 -9.73 0.83
N GLU A 170 -1.07 -9.96 0.62
CA GLU A 170 -1.75 -11.19 1.06
C GLU A 170 -1.07 -12.45 0.49
N THR A 171 -0.74 -12.44 -0.81
CA THR A 171 -0.01 -13.55 -1.44
C THR A 171 1.35 -13.78 -0.78
N PHE A 172 2.11 -12.72 -0.52
CA PHE A 172 3.41 -12.84 0.15
C PHE A 172 3.28 -13.31 1.59
N THR A 173 2.24 -12.91 2.32
CA THR A 173 1.95 -13.41 3.67
C THR A 173 1.82 -14.93 3.66
N VAL A 174 0.98 -15.47 2.77
CA VAL A 174 0.78 -16.92 2.64
C VAL A 174 2.07 -17.64 2.23
N GLU A 175 2.82 -17.10 1.28
CA GLU A 175 4.11 -17.68 0.87
C GLU A 175 5.13 -17.68 2.02
N MET A 176 5.22 -16.59 2.80
CA MET A 176 6.12 -16.50 3.95
C MET A 176 5.73 -17.49 5.05
N GLU A 177 4.45 -17.59 5.38
CA GLU A 177 3.94 -18.54 6.38
C GLU A 177 4.22 -19.99 5.97
N THR A 178 3.95 -20.33 4.71
CA THR A 178 4.20 -21.67 4.16
C THR A 178 5.68 -22.03 4.25
N ALA A 179 6.57 -21.13 3.84
CA ALA A 179 8.00 -21.36 3.89
C ALA A 179 8.52 -21.48 5.34
N CYS A 180 8.00 -20.67 6.27
CA CYS A 180 8.35 -20.79 7.69
C CYS A 180 7.89 -22.13 8.30
N ASP A 181 6.67 -22.58 7.97
CA ASP A 181 6.16 -23.87 8.45
C ASP A 181 6.98 -25.03 7.87
N GLU A 182 7.30 -25.00 6.57
CA GLU A 182 8.17 -26.00 5.93
C GLU A 182 9.54 -26.07 6.61
N PHE A 183 10.17 -24.92 6.87
CA PHE A 183 11.44 -24.82 7.58
C PHE A 183 11.39 -25.50 8.96
N LEU A 184 10.38 -25.14 9.77
CA LEU A 184 10.22 -25.61 11.14
C LEU A 184 9.85 -27.10 11.19
N ARG A 185 9.02 -27.60 10.27
CA ARG A 185 8.71 -29.04 10.20
C ARG A 185 9.96 -29.88 9.95
N LYS A 186 10.87 -29.38 9.11
CA LYS A 186 12.07 -30.10 8.71
C LYS A 186 13.17 -30.08 9.78
N HIS A 187 13.40 -28.93 10.40
CA HIS A 187 14.50 -28.74 11.37
C HIS A 187 14.07 -28.87 12.83
N HIS A 188 12.77 -28.89 13.09
CA HIS A 188 12.19 -28.98 14.43
C HIS A 188 11.05 -30.02 14.46
N PRO A 189 11.32 -31.30 14.11
CA PRO A 189 10.28 -32.33 14.03
C PRO A 189 9.58 -32.54 15.37
N ASN A 190 8.27 -32.82 15.34
CA ASN A 190 7.47 -33.13 16.53
C ASN A 190 8.13 -34.29 17.29
N LYS A 191 8.74 -33.99 18.44
CA LYS A 191 9.00 -34.96 19.50
C LYS A 191 7.89 -34.84 20.53
#